data_AF-A0A6P0S1B1-F1
#
_entry.id   AF-A0A6P0S1B1-F1
#
_cell.length_a   1.000
_cell.length_b   1.000
_cell.length_c   1.000
_cell.angle_alpha   90.00
_cell.angle_beta   90.00
_cell.angle_gamma   90.00
#
_symmetry.space_group_name_H-M   'P 1'
#
loop_
_entity.id
_entity.type
_entity.pdbx_description
1 polymer ?
#
loop_
_entity_poly.entity_id
_entity_poly.type
_entity_poly.pdbx_seq_one_letter_code
_entity_poly.pdbx_strand_id
1 'polypeptide(L)'
;MDDNTKKEEFSYGYIQLICSISGCSVEKSGRARDNSGIDVTIIASDEIGDIDSPRIDAQVKCTTLAKENNDVVKYPLKVENYNKLINLKCFVPQILIIVLVPQNIDNWLEISEKETIMKKCGYWISLKGKEQTNNKKTVTVEIPKENLFTPEAISKLMQQAAKDRAKLLNDNFSLEEQTKNDST
;
A
#
# COMPACT_ATOMS: atom_id res chain seq x y z
N MET A 1 6.60 23.76 8.07
CA MET A 1 5.96 22.67 7.32
C MET A 1 4.56 23.12 6.96
N ASP A 2 4.22 23.19 5.67
CA ASP A 2 2.84 23.50 5.25
C ASP A 2 1.90 22.32 5.51
N ASP A 3 0.60 22.55 5.38
CA ASP A 3 -0.41 21.55 5.74
C ASP A 3 -0.39 20.31 4.85
N ASN A 4 0.06 20.40 3.60
CA ASN A 4 0.19 19.20 2.76
C ASN A 4 1.35 18.33 3.23
N THR A 5 2.49 18.93 3.59
CA THR A 5 3.60 18.15 4.17
C THR A 5 3.22 17.57 5.54
N LYS A 6 2.45 18.28 6.37
CA LYS A 6 1.93 17.71 7.64
C LYS A 6 1.02 16.50 7.39
N LYS A 7 0.12 16.58 6.38
CA LYS A 7 -0.74 15.46 5.96
C LYS A 7 0.10 14.24 5.58
N GLU A 8 1.15 14.48 4.81
CA GLU A 8 2.06 13.45 4.33
C GLU A 8 2.79 12.76 5.50
N GLU A 9 3.46 13.53 6.36
CA GLU A 9 4.17 12.98 7.52
C GLU A 9 3.23 12.29 8.52
N PHE A 10 2.03 12.83 8.75
CA PHE A 10 1.03 12.17 9.58
C PHE A 10 0.62 10.81 9.01
N SER A 11 0.46 10.71 7.68
CA SER A 11 0.12 9.43 7.06
C SER A 11 1.25 8.40 7.14
N TYR A 12 2.52 8.83 7.08
CA TYR A 12 3.65 7.92 7.33
C TYR A 12 3.67 7.43 8.77
N GLY A 13 3.45 8.31 9.74
CA GLY A 13 3.35 7.94 11.15
C GLY A 13 2.19 6.97 11.42
N TYR A 14 1.02 7.21 10.81
CA TYR A 14 -0.14 6.30 10.89
C TYR A 14 0.20 4.90 10.36
N ILE A 15 0.82 4.83 9.18
CA ILE A 15 1.20 3.55 8.55
C ILE A 15 2.23 2.83 9.43
N GLN A 16 3.24 3.55 9.94
CA GLN A 16 4.27 2.98 10.79
C GLN A 16 3.70 2.41 12.09
N LEU A 17 2.74 3.10 12.72
CA LEU A 17 2.02 2.61 13.90
C LEU A 17 1.32 1.30 13.61
N ILE A 18 0.50 1.23 12.54
CA ILE A 18 -0.22 0.01 12.18
C ILE A 18 0.74 -1.14 11.86
N CYS A 19 1.76 -0.88 11.03
CA CYS A 19 2.73 -1.90 10.63
C CYS A 19 3.56 -2.44 11.80
N SER A 20 3.90 -1.61 12.79
CA SER A 20 4.64 -2.04 13.98
C SER A 20 3.89 -3.11 14.79
N ILE A 21 2.55 -3.05 14.81
CA ILE A 21 1.71 -4.06 15.48
C ILE A 21 1.67 -5.37 14.69
N SER A 22 1.81 -5.29 13.35
CA SER A 22 1.84 -6.44 12.45
C SER A 22 3.20 -7.15 12.34
N GLY A 23 4.22 -6.74 13.10
CA GLY A 23 5.59 -7.26 12.93
C GLY A 23 6.23 -6.81 11.60
N CYS A 24 5.82 -5.66 11.08
CA CYS A 24 6.34 -5.09 9.85
C CYS A 24 7.10 -3.78 10.11
N SER A 25 8.21 -3.59 9.42
CA SER A 25 8.91 -2.31 9.36
C SER A 25 8.44 -1.49 8.15
N VAL A 26 8.67 -0.18 8.20
CA VAL A 26 8.30 0.76 7.14
C VAL A 26 9.53 1.60 6.79
N GLU A 27 9.93 1.55 5.52
CA GLU A 27 11.01 2.35 4.97
C GLU A 27 10.43 3.44 4.06
N LYS A 28 10.73 4.71 4.35
CA LYS A 28 10.36 5.82 3.46
C LYS A 28 11.27 5.82 2.23
N SER A 29 10.68 5.96 1.06
CA SER A 29 11.42 6.00 -0.20
C SER A 29 12.34 7.22 -0.31
N GLY A 30 13.54 7.03 -0.84
CA GLY A 30 14.36 8.13 -1.33
C GLY A 30 13.81 8.76 -2.61
N ARG A 31 14.31 9.95 -2.98
CA ARG A 31 13.82 10.78 -4.10
C ARG A 31 13.59 10.04 -5.43
N ALA A 32 14.45 9.10 -5.79
CA ALA A 32 14.31 8.36 -7.06
C ALA A 32 13.09 7.42 -7.08
N ARG A 33 12.77 6.79 -5.95
CA ARG A 33 11.60 5.89 -5.81
C ARG A 33 10.31 6.66 -5.60
N ASP A 34 10.37 7.78 -4.91
CA ASP A 34 9.26 8.74 -4.79
C ASP A 34 8.83 9.27 -6.17
N ASN A 35 9.79 9.66 -7.02
CA ASN A 35 9.51 10.00 -8.43
C ASN A 35 8.85 8.85 -9.22
N SER A 36 9.06 7.60 -8.80
CA SER A 36 8.43 6.40 -9.36
C SER A 36 7.05 6.10 -8.75
N GLY A 37 6.55 6.95 -7.85
CA GLY A 37 5.24 6.85 -7.20
C GLY A 37 5.22 5.89 -6.01
N ILE A 38 6.37 5.52 -5.47
CA ILE A 38 6.48 4.67 -4.28
C ILE A 38 6.89 5.56 -3.11
N ASP A 39 5.99 5.77 -2.17
CA ASP A 39 6.21 6.66 -1.03
C ASP A 39 6.86 5.90 0.14
N VAL A 40 6.45 4.63 0.36
CA VAL A 40 7.02 3.73 1.38
C VAL A 40 7.15 2.29 0.89
N THR A 41 8.04 1.53 1.51
CA THR A 41 8.10 0.05 1.43
C THR A 41 7.80 -0.51 2.82
N ILE A 42 6.83 -1.43 2.88
CA ILE A 42 6.49 -2.20 4.08
C ILE A 42 7.17 -3.56 3.97
N ILE A 43 7.85 -4.00 5.03
CA ILE A 43 8.66 -5.22 5.04
C ILE A 43 8.25 -6.05 6.26
N ALA A 44 7.86 -7.31 6.05
CA ALA A 44 7.68 -8.24 7.17
C ALA A 44 9.06 -8.57 7.77
N SER A 45 9.16 -8.53 9.10
CA SER A 45 10.45 -8.77 9.78
C SER A 45 10.86 -10.24 9.83
N ASP A 46 9.90 -11.15 9.65
CA ASP A 46 10.10 -12.59 9.71
C ASP A 46 9.86 -13.25 8.34
N GLU A 47 10.37 -14.47 8.22
CA GLU A 47 10.02 -15.38 7.13
C GLU A 47 8.53 -15.74 7.17
N ILE A 48 7.87 -15.72 6.02
CA ILE A 48 6.47 -16.14 5.87
C ILE A 48 6.40 -17.26 4.84
N GLY A 49 6.11 -18.48 5.30
CA GLY A 49 6.25 -19.67 4.46
C GLY A 49 7.72 -19.89 4.15
N ASP A 50 8.08 -20.05 2.87
CA ASP A 50 9.48 -20.18 2.43
C ASP A 50 10.06 -18.86 1.87
N ILE A 51 9.41 -17.73 2.15
CA ILE A 51 9.82 -16.42 1.65
C ILE A 51 10.34 -15.57 2.80
N ASP A 52 11.64 -15.30 2.75
CA ASP A 52 12.28 -14.35 3.65
C ASP A 52 11.85 -12.91 3.32
N SER A 53 11.52 -12.15 4.37
CA SER A 53 11.28 -10.71 4.37
C SER A 53 10.39 -10.21 3.21
N PRO A 54 9.16 -10.75 3.04
CA PRO A 54 8.25 -10.31 2.00
C PRO A 54 7.95 -8.81 2.12
N ARG A 55 7.78 -8.16 0.96
CA ARG A 55 7.67 -6.70 0.87
C ARG A 55 6.49 -6.26 0.04
N ILE A 56 5.96 -5.10 0.37
CA ILE A 56 4.94 -4.39 -0.40
C ILE A 56 5.36 -2.93 -0.52
N ASP A 57 5.35 -2.42 -1.74
CA ASP A 57 5.53 -1.01 -2.02
C ASP A 57 4.17 -0.31 -1.96
N ALA A 58 4.12 0.89 -1.40
CA ALA A 58 2.89 1.64 -1.29
C ALA A 58 3.06 3.09 -1.77
N GLN A 59 2.06 3.53 -2.54
CA GLN A 59 1.80 4.95 -2.71
C GLN A 59 0.84 5.41 -1.63
N VAL A 60 1.18 6.49 -0.93
CA VAL A 60 0.44 7.02 0.21
C VAL A 60 -0.19 8.35 -0.19
N LYS A 61 -1.46 8.52 0.14
CA LYS A 61 -2.13 9.83 0.06
C LYS A 61 -2.87 10.07 1.36
N CYS A 62 -2.95 11.33 1.74
CA CYS A 62 -3.67 11.77 2.91
C CYS A 62 -4.66 12.85 2.51
N THR A 63 -5.91 12.76 2.97
CA THR A 63 -6.98 13.66 2.50
C THR A 63 -8.04 13.95 3.56
N THR A 64 -8.57 15.17 3.48
CA THR A 64 -9.74 15.64 4.24
C THR A 64 -11.03 15.60 3.42
N LEU A 65 -10.94 15.25 2.13
CA LEU A 65 -11.98 15.48 1.12
C LEU A 65 -12.48 14.20 0.44
N ALA A 66 -12.17 13.03 0.97
CA ALA A 66 -12.69 11.79 0.38
C ALA A 66 -14.22 11.77 0.49
N LYS A 67 -14.88 11.36 -0.60
CA LYS A 67 -16.32 11.08 -0.55
C LYS A 67 -16.49 9.64 -0.09
N GLU A 68 -17.34 9.44 0.90
CA GLU A 68 -17.59 8.14 1.51
C GLU A 68 -19.08 7.84 1.39
N ASN A 69 -19.42 6.61 1.04
CA ASN A 69 -20.74 6.04 1.31
C ASN A 69 -20.56 4.80 2.21
N ASN A 70 -21.63 4.02 2.40
CA ASN A 70 -21.58 2.86 3.29
C ASN A 70 -20.60 1.77 2.81
N ASP A 71 -20.31 1.71 1.51
CA ASP A 71 -19.60 0.59 0.91
C ASP A 71 -18.19 0.96 0.43
N VAL A 72 -17.97 2.21 0.00
CA VAL A 72 -16.73 2.64 -0.65
C VAL A 72 -16.25 4.03 -0.21
N VAL A 73 -14.93 4.19 -0.26
CA VAL A 73 -14.22 5.48 -0.25
C VAL A 73 -13.83 5.84 -1.68
N LYS A 74 -14.27 7.00 -2.16
CA LYS A 74 -13.95 7.50 -3.50
C LYS A 74 -12.85 8.54 -3.43
N TYR A 75 -11.78 8.32 -4.19
CA TYR A 75 -10.63 9.21 -4.24
C TYR A 75 -10.21 9.53 -5.69
N PRO A 76 -10.12 10.80 -6.11
CA PRO A 76 -9.62 11.17 -7.43
C PRO A 76 -8.09 11.05 -7.48
N LEU A 77 -7.59 9.93 -7.98
CA LEU A 77 -6.16 9.69 -8.16
C LEU A 77 -5.67 10.27 -9.48
N LYS A 78 -4.52 10.95 -9.48
CA LYS A 78 -3.90 11.43 -10.72
C LYS A 78 -3.58 10.27 -11.68
N VAL A 79 -3.80 10.48 -12.97
CA VAL A 79 -3.59 9.43 -14.00
C VAL A 79 -2.15 8.93 -14.01
N GLU A 80 -1.16 9.80 -13.77
CA GLU A 80 0.25 9.40 -13.67
C GLU A 80 0.49 8.37 -12.55
N ASN A 81 -0.17 8.52 -11.41
CA ASN A 81 -0.07 7.63 -10.26
C ASN A 81 -0.86 6.34 -10.50
N TYR A 82 -2.06 6.46 -11.05
CA TYR A 82 -2.88 5.31 -11.44
C TYR A 82 -2.11 4.39 -12.41
N ASN A 83 -1.50 4.96 -13.45
CA ASN A 83 -0.77 4.19 -14.47
C ASN A 83 0.44 3.42 -13.91
N LYS A 84 1.09 3.95 -12.86
CA LYS A 84 2.16 3.24 -12.16
C LYS A 84 1.61 2.04 -11.39
N LEU A 85 0.50 2.21 -10.69
CA LEU A 85 -0.11 1.20 -9.81
C LEU A 85 -0.84 0.07 -10.55
N ILE A 86 -1.27 0.27 -11.81
CA ILE A 86 -1.88 -0.82 -12.60
C ILE A 86 -0.86 -1.80 -13.20
N ASN A 87 0.44 -1.48 -13.12
CA ASN A 87 1.48 -2.24 -13.80
C ASN A 87 1.55 -3.70 -13.31
N LEU A 88 1.45 -4.65 -14.25
CA LEU A 88 1.54 -6.08 -13.96
C LEU A 88 2.98 -6.56 -13.72
N LYS A 89 3.98 -5.83 -14.23
CA LYS A 89 5.39 -6.23 -14.28
C LYS A 89 6.21 -5.75 -13.09
N CYS A 90 5.56 -5.39 -11.98
CA CYS A 90 6.25 -5.04 -10.75
C CYS A 90 6.75 -6.29 -10.04
N PHE A 91 8.03 -6.28 -9.64
CA PHE A 91 8.62 -7.36 -8.85
C PHE A 91 8.06 -7.36 -7.41
N VAL A 92 8.02 -6.19 -6.79
CA VAL A 92 7.38 -5.97 -5.49
C VAL A 92 5.92 -5.57 -5.74
N PRO A 93 4.93 -6.24 -5.12
CA PRO A 93 3.53 -5.83 -5.19
C PRO A 93 3.35 -4.36 -4.77
N GLN A 94 2.47 -3.65 -5.46
CA GLN A 94 2.20 -2.23 -5.20
C GLN A 94 0.75 -2.02 -4.79
N ILE A 95 0.53 -1.21 -3.75
CA ILE A 95 -0.79 -0.80 -3.29
C ILE A 95 -0.91 0.72 -3.17
N LEU A 96 -2.15 1.21 -3.20
CA LEU A 96 -2.49 2.57 -2.80
C LEU A 96 -3.02 2.56 -1.38
N ILE A 97 -2.50 3.42 -0.51
CA ILE A 97 -3.02 3.67 0.83
C ILE A 97 -3.56 5.10 0.88
N ILE A 98 -4.82 5.25 1.29
CA ILE A 98 -5.47 6.54 1.49
C ILE A 98 -5.77 6.70 2.99
N VAL A 99 -5.07 7.61 3.65
CA VAL A 99 -5.36 8.01 5.03
C VAL A 99 -6.36 9.17 5.02
N LEU A 100 -7.49 8.96 5.69
CA LEU A 100 -8.47 10.02 5.91
C LEU A 100 -8.12 10.75 7.20
N VAL A 101 -8.27 12.08 7.20
CA VAL A 101 -8.08 12.91 8.39
C VAL A 101 -9.18 13.97 8.51
N PRO A 102 -9.52 14.45 9.72
CA PRO A 102 -10.47 15.55 9.91
C PRO A 102 -10.08 16.83 9.17
N GLN A 103 -11.04 17.68 8.82
CA GLN A 103 -10.76 18.95 8.14
C GLN A 103 -9.88 19.89 8.96
N ASN A 104 -10.12 19.97 10.27
CA ASN A 104 -9.26 20.73 11.17
C ASN A 104 -8.11 19.84 11.65
N ILE A 105 -6.88 20.33 11.49
CA ILE A 105 -5.64 19.66 11.90
C ILE A 105 -5.57 19.41 13.41
N ASP A 106 -6.15 20.30 14.22
CA ASP A 106 -6.16 20.16 15.68
C ASP A 106 -6.96 18.95 16.14
N ASN A 107 -7.81 18.40 15.26
CA ASN A 107 -8.61 17.22 15.53
C ASN A 107 -7.97 15.91 15.06
N TRP A 108 -6.78 15.92 14.46
CA TRP A 108 -6.17 14.69 13.92
C TRP A 108 -5.71 13.75 15.02
N LEU A 109 -5.24 14.30 16.13
CA LEU A 109 -4.65 13.56 17.23
C LEU A 109 -5.18 14.10 18.56
N GLU A 110 -5.73 13.22 19.38
CA GLU A 110 -6.08 13.52 20.77
C GLU A 110 -5.19 12.67 21.68
N ILE A 111 -4.62 13.30 22.71
CA ILE A 111 -3.73 12.63 23.66
C ILE A 111 -4.23 12.93 25.07
N SER A 112 -4.33 11.87 25.86
CA SER A 112 -4.55 11.94 27.30
C SER A 112 -3.68 10.90 28.00
N GLU A 113 -3.64 10.93 29.33
CA GLU A 113 -2.96 9.90 30.13
C GLU A 113 -3.53 8.49 29.91
N LYS A 114 -4.77 8.37 29.41
CA LYS A 114 -5.44 7.08 29.20
C LYS A 114 -5.21 6.52 27.81
N GLU A 115 -5.14 7.39 26.80
CA GLU A 115 -5.14 6.98 25.41
C GLU A 115 -4.62 8.05 24.47
N THR A 116 -4.13 7.57 23.32
CA THR A 116 -3.81 8.36 22.14
C THR A 116 -4.75 7.96 21.02
N ILE A 117 -5.56 8.89 20.51
CA ILE A 117 -6.54 8.66 19.46
C ILE A 117 -6.11 9.40 18.18
N MET A 118 -5.81 8.63 17.13
CA MET A 118 -5.71 9.17 15.78
C MET A 118 -7.11 9.13 15.14
N LYS A 119 -7.69 10.29 14.82
CA LYS A 119 -9.06 10.34 14.27
C LYS A 119 -9.07 9.93 12.80
N LYS A 120 -10.15 9.24 12.41
CA LYS A 120 -10.38 8.59 11.09
C LYS A 120 -9.47 7.35 10.91
N CYS A 121 -9.20 6.94 9.68
CA CYS A 121 -8.50 5.69 9.38
C CYS A 121 -7.93 5.67 7.95
N GLY A 122 -7.05 4.71 7.69
CA GLY A 122 -6.54 4.40 6.37
C GLY A 122 -7.33 3.30 5.66
N TYR A 123 -7.37 3.37 4.33
CA TYR A 123 -7.90 2.32 3.46
C TYR A 123 -6.88 1.96 2.39
N TRP A 124 -6.91 0.73 1.89
CA TRP A 124 -5.97 0.27 0.87
C TRP A 124 -6.63 -0.37 -0.35
N ILE A 125 -5.94 -0.37 -1.49
CA ILE A 125 -6.37 -1.12 -2.68
C ILE A 125 -5.15 -1.49 -3.54
N SER A 126 -5.20 -2.68 -4.14
CA SER A 126 -4.32 -3.02 -5.26
C SER A 126 -5.02 -2.64 -6.57
N LEU A 127 -4.34 -1.85 -7.40
CA LEU A 127 -4.81 -1.50 -8.75
C LEU A 127 -4.17 -2.37 -9.83
N LYS A 128 -3.31 -3.32 -9.45
CA LYS A 128 -2.57 -4.20 -10.37
C LYS A 128 -3.54 -4.86 -11.37
N GLY A 129 -3.25 -4.70 -12.66
CA GLY A 129 -4.05 -5.30 -13.73
C GLY A 129 -5.39 -4.63 -14.03
N LYS A 130 -5.72 -3.50 -13.38
CA LYS A 130 -6.87 -2.69 -13.80
C LYS A 130 -6.63 -2.08 -15.18
N GLU A 131 -7.72 -1.80 -15.89
CA GLU A 131 -7.68 -1.29 -17.26
C GLU A 131 -7.01 0.09 -17.33
N GLN A 132 -6.36 0.35 -18.46
CA GLN A 132 -5.88 1.69 -18.78
C GLN A 132 -7.06 2.65 -18.93
N THR A 133 -6.80 3.92 -18.67
CA THR A 133 -7.80 4.98 -18.80
C THR A 133 -7.46 5.91 -19.96
N ASN A 134 -8.49 6.44 -20.61
CA ASN A 134 -8.37 7.55 -21.55
C ASN A 134 -8.46 8.92 -20.85
N ASN A 135 -8.72 8.94 -19.53
CA ASN A 135 -8.75 10.17 -18.76
C ASN A 135 -7.37 10.84 -18.76
N LYS A 136 -7.35 12.17 -18.85
CA LYS A 136 -6.10 12.95 -18.92
C LYS A 136 -5.63 13.52 -17.58
N LYS A 137 -6.51 13.59 -16.58
CA LYS A 137 -6.22 14.24 -15.29
C LYS A 137 -6.27 13.26 -14.13
N THR A 138 -7.45 12.69 -13.88
CA THR A 138 -7.69 11.81 -12.74
C THR A 138 -8.56 10.61 -13.10
N VAL A 139 -8.39 9.53 -12.32
CA VAL A 139 -9.30 8.40 -12.23
C VAL A 139 -9.85 8.36 -10.82
N THR A 140 -11.17 8.30 -10.66
CA THR A 140 -11.76 8.07 -9.34
C THR A 140 -11.60 6.60 -9.01
N VAL A 141 -10.75 6.31 -8.02
CA VAL A 141 -10.63 4.97 -7.45
C VAL A 141 -11.72 4.79 -6.39
N GLU A 142 -12.38 3.64 -6.42
CA GLU A 142 -13.37 3.25 -5.42
C GLU A 142 -12.74 2.16 -4.56
N ILE A 143 -12.52 2.48 -3.28
CA ILE A 143 -11.84 1.60 -2.33
C ILE A 143 -12.92 1.00 -1.43
N PRO A 144 -13.11 -0.33 -1.43
CA PRO A 144 -14.06 -0.97 -0.52
C PRO A 144 -13.77 -0.63 0.94
N LYS A 145 -14.82 -0.35 1.72
CA LYS A 145 -14.71 -0.04 3.16
C LYS A 145 -14.15 -1.21 3.97
N GLU A 146 -14.33 -2.44 3.49
CA GLU A 146 -13.71 -3.65 4.04
C GLU A 146 -12.18 -3.67 3.90
N ASN A 147 -11.62 -2.90 2.96
CA ASN A 147 -10.17 -2.72 2.83
C ASN A 147 -9.65 -1.68 3.82
N LEU A 148 -10.09 -1.75 5.06
CA LEU A 148 -9.56 -0.95 6.15
C LEU A 148 -8.09 -1.33 6.38
N PHE A 149 -7.24 -0.34 6.56
CA PHE A 149 -5.80 -0.54 6.78
C PHE A 149 -5.53 -0.84 8.26
N THR A 150 -5.73 -2.10 8.64
CA THR A 150 -5.52 -2.60 10.01
C THR A 150 -4.29 -3.51 10.09
N PRO A 151 -3.81 -3.83 11.31
CA PRO A 151 -2.71 -4.76 11.45
C PRO A 151 -2.98 -6.12 10.80
N GLU A 152 -4.21 -6.63 10.91
CA GLU A 152 -4.62 -7.91 10.32
C GLU A 152 -4.66 -7.84 8.79
N ALA A 153 -5.07 -6.70 8.22
CA ALA A 153 -5.05 -6.48 6.79
C ALA A 153 -3.61 -6.53 6.25
N ILE A 154 -2.65 -5.93 6.97
CA ILE A 154 -1.22 -5.98 6.61
C ILE A 154 -0.68 -7.39 6.69
N SER A 155 -0.98 -8.14 7.74
CA SER A 155 -0.54 -9.53 7.86
C SER A 155 -1.06 -10.39 6.70
N LYS A 156 -2.34 -10.21 6.31
CA LYS A 156 -2.93 -10.91 5.14
C LYS A 156 -2.27 -10.51 3.84
N LEU A 157 -1.99 -9.22 3.65
CA LEU A 157 -1.29 -8.70 2.48
C LEU A 157 0.12 -9.31 2.34
N MET A 158 0.87 -9.41 3.44
CA MET A 158 2.21 -10.01 3.44
C MET A 158 2.17 -11.52 3.16
N GLN A 159 1.22 -12.24 3.75
CA GLN A 159 1.00 -13.65 3.43
C GLN A 159 0.69 -13.87 1.95
N GLN A 160 -0.14 -13.00 1.37
CA GLN A 160 -0.45 -13.07 -0.07
C GLN A 160 0.79 -12.76 -0.92
N ALA A 161 1.58 -11.74 -0.57
CA ALA A 161 2.81 -11.40 -1.27
C ALA A 161 3.84 -12.54 -1.22
N ALA A 162 4.01 -13.19 -0.06
CA ALA A 162 4.87 -14.35 0.10
C ALA A 162 4.38 -15.53 -0.76
N LYS A 163 3.07 -15.85 -0.70
CA LYS A 163 2.48 -16.93 -1.50
C LYS A 163 2.67 -16.72 -3.00
N ASP A 164 2.44 -15.50 -3.49
CA ASP A 164 2.61 -15.17 -4.90
C ASP A 164 4.08 -15.31 -5.32
N ARG A 165 5.01 -14.92 -4.45
CA ARG A 165 6.45 -15.07 -4.70
C ARG A 165 6.89 -16.54 -4.73
N ALA A 166 6.44 -17.35 -3.78
CA ALA A 166 6.75 -18.78 -3.73
C ALA A 166 6.25 -19.51 -4.99
N LYS A 167 5.03 -19.18 -5.45
CA LYS A 167 4.49 -19.72 -6.71
C LYS A 167 5.40 -19.40 -7.90
N LEU A 168 5.82 -18.14 -8.04
CA LEU A 168 6.71 -17.73 -9.14
C LEU A 168 8.06 -18.45 -9.12
N LEU A 169 8.61 -18.73 -7.94
CA LEU A 169 9.86 -19.50 -7.82
C LEU A 169 9.67 -20.94 -8.29
N ASN A 170 8.60 -21.60 -7.83
CA ASN A 170 8.30 -22.98 -8.21
C ASN A 170 8.04 -23.14 -9.72
N ASP A 171 7.31 -22.20 -10.31
CA ASP A 171 7.04 -22.18 -11.75
C ASP A 171 8.35 -22.05 -12.56
N ASN A 172 9.28 -21.21 -12.10
CA ASN A 172 10.58 -21.04 -12.77
C ASN A 172 11.49 -22.29 -12.66
N PHE A 173 11.57 -22.92 -11.48
CA PHE A 173 12.34 -24.15 -11.31
C PHE A 173 11.81 -25.28 -12.22
N SER A 174 10.49 -25.39 -12.35
CA SER A 174 9.85 -26.38 -13.22
C SER A 174 10.22 -26.19 -14.71
N LEU A 175 10.34 -24.93 -15.16
CA LEU A 175 10.74 -24.61 -16.54
C LEU A 175 12.23 -24.91 -16.80
N GLU A 176 13.10 -24.68 -15.80
CA GLU A 176 14.53 -25.01 -15.91
C GLU A 176 14.79 -26.53 -15.96
N GLU A 177 13.99 -27.33 -15.26
CA GLU A 177 14.09 -28.79 -15.32
C GLU A 177 13.61 -29.36 -16.67
N GLN A 178 12.53 -28.81 -17.23
CA GLN A 178 12.04 -29.21 -18.56
C GLN A 178 13.06 -28.89 -19.67
N THR A 179 13.63 -27.69 -19.65
CA THR A 179 14.63 -27.29 -20.65
C THR A 179 15.92 -28.11 -20.60
N LYS A 180 16.35 -28.57 -19.42
CA LYS A 180 17.50 -29.49 -19.29
C LYS A 180 17.21 -30.88 -19.86
N ASN A 181 16.00 -31.39 -19.65
CA ASN A 181 15.61 -32.71 -20.16
C ASN A 181 15.42 -32.73 -21.68
N ASP A 182 14.96 -31.63 -22.29
CA ASP A 182 14.79 -31.52 -23.75
C ASP A 182 16.12 -31.27 -24.50
N SER A 183 17.20 -30.93 -23.78
CA SER A 183 18.54 -30.66 -24.33
C SER A 183 19.46 -31.89 -24.35
N THR A 184 18.96 -33.05 -23.89
CA THR A 184 19.71 -34.31 -23.75
C THR A 184 19.14 -35.38 -24.66
#